data_AF-A0A8S2ZWP0-F1
#
_entry.id   AF-A0A8S2ZWP0-F1
#
_cell.length_a   1.000
_cell.length_b   1.000
_cell.length_c   1.000
_cell.angle_alpha   90.00
_cell.angle_beta   90.00
_cell.angle_gamma   90.00
#
_symmetry.space_group_name_H-M   'P 1'
#
loop_
_entity.id
_entity.type
_entity.pdbx_description
1 polymer ?
#
loop_
_entity_poly.entity_id
_entity_poly.type
_entity_poly.pdbx_seq_one_letter_code
_entity_poly.pdbx_strand_id
1 'polypeptide(L)' 'LKNKKGGNELITPPLNGLILPGVTRQSVLDLARTWTDLTVSEREITMDELMEAHQENRV' A
#
# COMPACT_ATOMS: atom_id res chain seq x y z
N LEU A 1 5.62 0.61 -2.73
CA LEU A 1 6.35 -0.67 -2.61
C LEU A 1 6.34 -1.36 -3.96
N LYS A 2 7.46 -1.94 -4.38
CA LYS A 2 7.44 -2.87 -5.52
C LYS A 2 6.94 -4.22 -5.03
N ASN A 3 5.88 -4.71 -5.66
CA ASN A 3 5.38 -6.06 -5.40
C ASN A 3 6.43 -7.11 -5.84
N LYS A 4 6.25 -8.38 -5.45
CA LYS A 4 7.20 -9.47 -5.79
C LYS A 4 7.32 -9.73 -7.31
N LYS A 5 6.45 -9.13 -8.12
CA LYS A 5 6.46 -9.19 -9.60
C LYS A 5 7.09 -7.94 -10.24
N GLY A 6 7.61 -7.00 -9.44
CA GLY A 6 8.27 -5.78 -9.90
C GLY A 6 7.34 -4.60 -10.23
N GLY A 7 6.02 -4.75 -10.08
CA GLY A 7 5.04 -3.68 -10.28
C GLY A 7 4.91 -2.75 -9.08
N ASN A 8 4.57 -1.49 -9.31
CA ASN A 8 4.33 -0.53 -8.24
C ASN A 8 3.01 -0.83 -7.52
N GLU A 9 3.06 -0.87 -6.19
CA GLU A 9 1.92 -1.13 -5.33
C GLU A 9 1.86 -0.09 -4.19
N LEU A 10 0.67 0.51 -4.03
CA LEU A 10 0.29 1.34 -2.90
C LEU A 10 -0.51 0.47 -1.92
N ILE A 11 0.03 0.30 -0.72
CA ILE A 11 -0.57 -0.52 0.33
C ILE A 11 -1.01 0.37 1.49
N THR A 12 -2.23 0.15 2.00
CA THR A 12 -2.71 0.75 3.24
C THR A 12 -3.46 -0.31 4.06
N PRO A 13 -3.34 -0.33 5.40
CA PRO A 13 -4.15 -1.21 6.24
C PRO A 13 -5.67 -1.01 6.01
N PRO A 14 -6.48 -2.07 6.14
CA PRO A 14 -7.92 -1.98 6.01
C PRO A 14 -8.55 -1.26 7.21
N LEU A 15 -9.78 -0.79 7.03
CA LEU A 15 -10.58 -0.22 8.11
C LEU A 15 -11.20 -1.33 8.97
N ASN A 16 -10.39 -1.90 9.88
CA ASN A 16 -10.77 -2.97 10.80
C ASN A 16 -11.23 -2.47 12.17
N GLY A 17 -11.44 -1.15 12.33
CA GLY A 17 -11.81 -0.50 13.60
C GLY A 17 -10.63 0.04 14.41
N LEU A 18 -9.39 -0.36 14.11
CA LEU A 18 -8.17 0.23 14.72
C LEU A 18 -7.67 1.45 13.95
N ILE A 19 -8.00 1.54 12.66
CA ILE A 19 -7.56 2.60 11.76
C ILE A 19 -8.70 3.59 11.52
N LEU A 20 -8.44 4.88 11.75
CA LEU A 20 -9.41 5.94 11.55
C LEU A 20 -9.69 6.14 10.03
N PRO A 21 -10.97 6.24 9.61
CA PRO A 21 -11.32 6.58 8.23
C PRO A 21 -11.03 8.05 7.93
N GLY A 22 -9.78 8.36 7.58
CA GLY A 22 -9.35 9.71 7.23
C GLY A 22 -9.78 10.12 5.82
N VAL A 23 -10.28 11.36 5.66
CA VAL A 23 -10.64 11.91 4.34
C VAL A 23 -9.44 11.94 3.40
N THR A 24 -8.25 12.34 3.89
CA THR A 24 -7.02 12.33 3.09
C THR A 24 -6.64 10.93 2.60
N ARG A 25 -6.82 9.89 3.43
CA ARG A 25 -6.61 8.49 3.01
C ARG A 25 -7.51 8.15 1.84
N GLN A 26 -8.80 8.50 1.95
CA GLN A 26 -9.76 8.25 0.89
C GLN A 26 -9.40 8.99 -0.40
N SER A 27 -9.06 10.28 -0.33
CA SER A 27 -8.66 11.08 -1.50
C SER A 27 -7.42 10.52 -2.18
N VAL A 28 -6.42 10.05 -1.42
CA VAL A 28 -5.22 9.42 -1.97
C VAL A 28 -5.55 8.09 -2.64
N LEU A 29 -6.40 7.25 -2.04
CA LEU A 29 -6.83 6.00 -2.64
C LEU A 29 -7.61 6.22 -3.94
N ASP A 30 -8.52 7.20 -3.96
CA ASP A 30 -9.30 7.53 -5.14
C ASP A 30 -8.39 8.02 -6.28
N LEU A 31 -7.42 8.88 -5.98
CA LEU A 31 -6.43 9.32 -6.96
C LEU A 31 -5.56 8.16 -7.45
N ALA A 32 -5.03 7.33 -6.54
CA ALA A 32 -4.15 6.23 -6.88
C ALA A 32 -4.81 5.19 -7.78
N ARG A 33 -6.12 4.95 -7.59
CA ARG A 33 -6.92 4.04 -8.44
C ARG A 33 -7.08 4.53 -9.88
N THR A 34 -6.84 5.81 -10.16
CA THR A 34 -6.87 6.35 -11.53
C THR A 34 -5.59 6.07 -12.31
N TRP A 35 -4.50 5.68 -11.65
CA TRP A 35 -3.22 5.42 -12.28
C TRP A 35 -3.12 3.98 -12.76
N THR A 36 -2.88 3.78 -14.05
CA THR A 36 -2.83 2.44 -14.68
C THR A 36 -1.64 1.60 -14.21
N ASP A 37 -0.53 2.25 -13.83
CA ASP A 37 0.74 1.60 -13.46
C ASP A 37 0.90 1.38 -11.95
N LEU A 38 -0.18 1.58 -11.18
CA LEU A 38 -0.17 1.47 -9.72
C LEU A 38 -1.27 0.52 -9.24
N THR A 39 -0.87 -0.58 -8.62
CA THR A 39 -1.80 -1.47 -7.93
C THR A 39 -2.14 -0.89 -6.55
N VAL A 40 -3.42 -0.79 -6.21
CA VAL A 40 -3.87 -0.29 -4.90
C VAL A 40 -4.42 -1.46 -4.08
N SER A 41 -3.82 -1.70 -2.91
CA SER A 41 -4.16 -2.82 -2.03
C SER A 41 -4.49 -2.34 -0.62
N GLU A 42 -5.71 -2.63 -0.17
CA GLU A 42 -6.12 -2.42 1.22
C GLU A 42 -5.90 -3.73 2.00
N ARG A 43 -4.72 -3.90 2.60
CA ARG A 43 -4.33 -5.11 3.32
C ARG A 43 -3.40 -4.79 4.48
N GLU A 44 -3.31 -5.71 5.42
CA GLU A 44 -2.32 -5.63 6.49
C GLU A 44 -0.90 -5.74 5.91
N ILE A 45 0.02 -5.02 6.55
CA ILE A 45 1.45 -5.02 6.27
C ILE A 45 2.19 -5.21 7.60
N THR A 46 3.14 -6.14 7.63
CA THR A 46 3.92 -6.46 8.82
C THR A 46 5.30 -5.82 8.78
N MET A 47 5.96 -5.72 9.94
CA MET A 47 7.34 -5.22 10.00
C MET A 47 8.31 -6.14 9.26
N ASP A 48 8.10 -7.46 9.34
CA ASP A 48 8.94 -8.43 8.63
C ASP A 48 8.89 -8.21 7.12
N GLU A 49 7.68 -7.97 6.57
CA GLU A 49 7.51 -7.69 5.15
C GLU A 49 8.21 -6.38 4.73
N LEU A 50 8.12 -5.33 5.56
CA LEU A 50 8.78 -4.05 5.30
C LEU A 50 10.30 -4.19 5.33
N MET A 51 10.84 -4.96 6.28
CA MET A 51 12.27 -5.24 6.39
C MET A 51 12.78 -6.05 5.19
N GLU A 52 12.07 -7.10 4.77
CA GLU A 52 12.38 -7.89 3.56
C GLU A 52 12.38 -6.99 2.32
N ALA A 53 11.34 -6.17 2.14
CA ALA A 53 11.26 -5.24 1.02
C ALA A 53 12.41 -4.21 1.01
N HIS A 54 12.84 -3.73 2.18
CA HIS A 54 13.95 -2.79 2.29
C HIS A 54 15.29 -3.44 1.90
N GLN A 55 15.56 -4.65 2.39
CA GLN A 55 16.77 -5.41 2.04
C GLN A 55 16.85 -5.70 0.53
N GLU A 56 15.70 -5.95 -0.10
CA GLU A 56 15.59 -6.20 -1.53
C GLU A 56 15.51 -4.92 -2.40
N ASN A 57 15.65 -3.72 -1.83
CA ASN A 57 15.51 -2.44 -2.52
C ASN A 57 14.16 -2.29 -3.28
N ARG A 58 13.07 -2.76 -2.66
CA ARG A 58 11.69 -2.68 -3.15
C ARG A 58 10.83 -1.64 -2.41
N VAL A 59 11.43 -0.86 -1.51
CA VAL A 59 10.77 0.26 -0.80
C VAL A 59 10.87 1.54 -1.60
#